data_AF-A0A1T3CI06-F1
#
_entry.id   AF-A0A1T3CI06-F1
#
_cell.length_a   1.000
_cell.length_b   1.000
_cell.length_c   1.000
_cell.angle_alpha   90.00
_cell.angle_beta   90.00
_cell.angle_gamma   90.00
#
_symmetry.space_group_name_H-M   'P 1'
#
loop_
_entity.id
_entity.type
_entity.pdbx_description
1 polymer ?
#
loop_
_entity_poly.entity_id
_entity_poly.type
_entity_poly.pdbx_seq_one_letter_code
_entity_poly.pdbx_strand_id
1 'polypeptide(L)'
;MAIGSKISLQRLSYVVYEHPDVVKFLTFAEDFGFELAAKSENGEVFFRGYGPDPFLYVARPASGSAPKFHGVGFVARSAIDFQKACNFPGAQLVDVSHRPGGGKMVCITDPNGYVVEIVHGQEERFVPQEGISVVAGGRPQVNGAVQKTRKGDPSTEFMSFFHVDLGAEYTDHHCLLVAAHHGSGSGTSIHHSSFEVEDLDTEMMGHSWLASKGYKPMWGIGRHVMGSQLFDYWYDTTGFIIEHYSDGDVVNEECPTIRSAGTPAAIWGPPLPTKWD
;
A
#
# COMPACT_ATOMS: atom_id res chain seq x y z
N MET A 1 -5.93 34.62 3.41
CA MET A 1 -6.17 33.20 3.10
C MET A 1 -6.15 32.46 4.42
N ALA A 2 -7.26 31.84 4.84
CA ALA A 2 -7.26 31.06 6.08
C ALA A 2 -6.19 29.97 5.97
N ILE A 3 -5.39 29.79 7.03
CA ILE A 3 -4.51 28.62 7.16
C ILE A 3 -5.42 27.40 6.97
N GLY A 4 -5.23 26.65 5.88
CA GLY A 4 -6.24 25.73 5.36
C GLY A 4 -6.61 24.62 6.34
N SER A 5 -7.89 24.23 6.33
CA SER A 5 -8.46 23.11 7.10
C SER A 5 -7.98 21.72 6.64
N LYS A 6 -7.26 21.64 5.51
CA LYS A 6 -6.67 20.39 4.99
C LYS A 6 -5.61 19.85 5.95
N ILE A 7 -5.72 18.57 6.27
CA ILE A 7 -4.67 17.77 6.94
C ILE A 7 -3.70 17.31 5.86
N SER A 8 -2.43 17.70 5.95
CA SER A 8 -1.40 17.23 5.01
C SER A 8 -0.72 15.98 5.53
N LEU A 9 -0.51 15.01 4.66
CA LEU A 9 0.11 13.73 4.96
C LEU A 9 1.51 13.69 4.33
N GLN A 10 2.42 12.92 4.91
CA GLN A 10 3.76 12.69 4.37
C GLN A 10 3.76 11.48 3.44
N ARG A 11 3.11 10.38 3.83
CA ARG A 11 3.09 9.10 3.10
C ARG A 11 2.07 8.13 3.71
N LEU A 12 1.64 7.15 2.93
CA LEU A 12 1.08 5.90 3.45
C LEU A 12 2.19 5.13 4.20
N SER A 13 1.87 4.52 5.33
CA SER A 13 2.86 3.85 6.18
C SER A 13 2.52 2.38 6.37
N TYR A 14 1.27 2.04 6.67
CA TYR A 14 0.89 0.66 6.92
C TYR A 14 -0.58 0.36 6.65
N VAL A 15 -0.91 -0.92 6.65
CA VAL A 15 -2.28 -1.46 6.56
C VAL A 15 -2.60 -2.33 7.77
N VAL A 16 -3.88 -2.44 8.12
CA VAL A 16 -4.34 -3.20 9.29
C VAL A 16 -5.37 -4.25 8.89
N TYR A 17 -5.05 -5.51 9.14
CA TYR A 17 -5.87 -6.67 8.80
C TYR A 17 -6.09 -7.60 9.99
N GLU A 18 -7.23 -8.29 10.00
CA GLU A 18 -7.56 -9.40 10.87
C GLU A 18 -7.57 -10.71 10.09
N HIS A 19 -6.92 -11.73 10.67
CA HIS A 19 -6.88 -13.08 10.11
C HIS A 19 -7.45 -14.10 11.11
N PRO A 20 -8.41 -14.95 10.71
CA PRO A 20 -8.94 -16.03 11.56
C PRO A 20 -7.89 -17.03 12.00
N ASP A 21 -6.97 -17.38 11.10
CA ASP A 21 -5.78 -18.18 11.40
C ASP A 21 -4.53 -17.31 11.20
N VAL A 22 -4.25 -16.48 12.22
CA VAL A 22 -3.09 -15.58 12.18
C VAL A 22 -1.80 -16.35 12.00
N VAL A 23 -1.66 -17.56 12.58
CA VAL A 23 -0.44 -18.38 12.48
C VAL A 23 -0.17 -18.76 11.03
N LYS A 24 -1.20 -19.22 10.31
CA LYS A 24 -1.09 -19.52 8.88
C LYS A 24 -0.73 -18.27 8.06
N PHE A 25 -1.31 -17.12 8.40
CA PHE A 25 -0.93 -15.86 7.78
C PHE A 25 0.53 -15.48 8.08
N LEU A 26 1.05 -15.69 9.29
CA LEU A 26 2.45 -15.37 9.60
C LEU A 26 3.42 -16.15 8.71
N THR A 27 3.15 -17.42 8.45
CA THR A 27 3.97 -18.22 7.51
C THR A 27 3.92 -17.65 6.10
N PHE A 28 2.74 -17.23 5.64
CA PHE A 28 2.62 -16.57 4.34
C PHE A 28 3.35 -15.22 4.30
N ALA A 29 3.23 -14.41 5.33
CA ALA A 29 3.89 -13.11 5.42
C ALA A 29 5.42 -13.26 5.31
N GLU A 30 6.00 -14.23 6.01
CA GLU A 30 7.43 -14.55 5.90
C GLU A 30 7.80 -15.02 4.48
N ASP A 31 7.03 -15.93 3.89
CA ASP A 31 7.27 -16.40 2.52
C ASP A 31 7.05 -15.31 1.45
N PHE A 32 6.18 -14.33 1.71
CA PHE A 32 5.94 -13.15 0.87
C PHE A 32 7.08 -12.13 0.95
N GLY A 33 7.95 -12.21 1.95
CA GLY A 33 9.11 -11.32 2.13
C GLY A 33 8.94 -10.25 3.20
N PHE A 34 7.90 -10.33 4.04
CA PHE A 34 7.80 -9.47 5.21
C PHE A 34 8.74 -9.92 6.33
N GLU A 35 9.32 -8.95 7.02
CA GLU A 35 10.15 -9.22 8.20
C GLU A 35 9.36 -8.92 9.48
N LEU A 36 9.40 -9.82 10.45
CA LEU A 36 8.79 -9.60 11.75
C LEU A 36 9.47 -8.42 12.46
N ALA A 37 8.69 -7.38 12.77
CA ALA A 37 9.16 -6.22 13.52
C ALA A 37 8.93 -6.39 15.02
N ALA A 38 7.71 -6.78 15.42
CA ALA A 38 7.35 -7.02 16.82
C ALA A 38 6.06 -7.85 16.95
N LYS A 39 5.82 -8.32 18.17
CA LYS A 39 4.53 -8.87 18.61
C LYS A 39 4.16 -8.17 19.92
N SER A 40 2.93 -7.70 20.03
CA SER A 40 2.43 -7.08 21.26
C SER A 40 1.68 -8.08 22.14
N GLU A 41 1.51 -7.74 23.42
CA GLU A 41 0.84 -8.60 24.40
C GLU A 41 -0.65 -8.84 24.08
N ASN A 42 -1.29 -7.90 23.37
CA ASN A 42 -2.68 -8.02 22.90
C ASN A 42 -2.83 -8.85 21.61
N GLY A 43 -1.73 -9.44 21.10
CA GLY A 43 -1.75 -10.34 19.95
C GLY A 43 -1.59 -9.67 18.58
N GLU A 44 -1.37 -8.34 18.50
CA GLU A 44 -1.00 -7.72 17.22
C GLU A 44 0.41 -8.16 16.81
N VAL A 45 0.58 -8.44 15.51
CA VAL A 45 1.87 -8.78 14.91
C VAL A 45 2.21 -7.71 13.88
N PHE A 46 3.39 -7.11 14.05
CA PHE A 46 3.87 -6.01 13.21
C PHE A 46 4.91 -6.57 12.25
N PHE A 47 4.70 -6.33 10.97
CA PHE A 47 5.63 -6.69 9.91
C PHE A 47 6.17 -5.43 9.23
N ARG A 48 7.41 -5.50 8.78
CA ARG A 48 8.13 -4.41 8.11
C ARG A 48 8.73 -4.88 6.80
N GLY A 49 9.01 -3.92 5.92
CA GLY A 49 9.86 -4.10 4.76
C GLY A 49 11.28 -3.57 5.02
N TYR A 50 11.94 -3.18 3.93
CA TYR A 50 13.29 -2.61 3.93
C TYR A 50 13.32 -1.09 4.08
N GLY A 51 12.16 -0.43 3.95
CA GLY A 51 12.01 1.00 4.09
C GLY A 51 12.13 1.52 5.53
N PRO A 52 11.97 2.85 5.70
CA PRO A 52 12.17 3.54 6.98
C PRO A 52 11.06 3.26 7.99
N ASP A 53 9.93 2.71 7.54
CA ASP A 53 8.84 2.37 8.43
C ASP A 53 9.22 1.30 9.46
N PRO A 54 8.88 1.50 10.75
CA PRO A 54 9.07 0.48 11.75
C PRO A 54 8.15 -0.73 11.51
N PHE A 55 7.02 -0.54 10.81
CA PHE A 55 6.15 -1.58 10.29
C PHE A 55 5.29 -1.04 9.13
N LEU A 56 4.93 -1.92 8.19
CA LEU A 56 4.05 -1.65 7.04
C LEU A 56 2.78 -2.51 7.02
N TYR A 57 2.68 -3.51 7.91
CA TYR A 57 1.52 -4.38 8.00
C TYR A 57 1.27 -4.76 9.46
N VAL A 58 0.03 -4.59 9.91
CA VAL A 58 -0.43 -5.01 11.23
C VAL A 58 -1.41 -6.16 11.06
N ALA A 59 -0.99 -7.36 11.47
CA ALA A 59 -1.83 -8.55 11.48
C ALA A 59 -2.41 -8.75 12.88
N ARG A 60 -3.74 -8.86 12.97
CA ARG A 60 -4.48 -9.11 14.20
C ARG A 60 -5.17 -10.47 14.15
N PRO A 61 -5.29 -11.19 15.28
CA PRO A 61 -6.16 -12.35 15.34
C PRO A 61 -7.62 -11.88 15.21
N ALA A 62 -8.37 -12.48 14.28
CA ALA A 62 -9.80 -12.21 14.18
C ALA A 62 -10.54 -12.83 15.37
N SER A 63 -11.60 -12.18 15.83
CA SER A 63 -12.48 -12.72 16.88
C SER A 63 -13.43 -13.82 16.37
N GLY A 64 -13.56 -13.95 15.04
CA GLY A 64 -14.45 -14.92 14.38
C GLY A 64 -13.80 -15.57 13.16
N SER A 65 -14.60 -16.25 12.34
CA SER A 65 -14.13 -17.00 11.18
C SER A 65 -13.91 -16.16 9.92
N ALA A 66 -14.31 -14.89 9.92
CA ALA A 66 -14.20 -14.01 8.76
C ALA A 66 -12.97 -13.10 8.90
N PRO A 67 -12.13 -12.98 7.87
CA PRO A 67 -11.06 -11.99 7.84
C PRO A 67 -11.64 -10.59 7.66
N LYS A 68 -10.89 -9.56 8.07
CA LYS A 68 -11.35 -8.17 7.98
C LYS A 68 -10.21 -7.21 7.69
N PHE A 69 -10.43 -6.29 6.76
CA PHE A 69 -9.61 -5.09 6.62
C PHE A 69 -10.16 -3.98 7.51
N HIS A 70 -9.31 -3.40 8.34
CA HIS A 70 -9.69 -2.29 9.22
C HIS A 70 -9.40 -0.94 8.62
N GLY A 71 -8.33 -0.81 7.84
CA GLY A 71 -7.95 0.44 7.23
C GLY A 71 -6.44 0.64 7.14
N VAL A 72 -6.03 1.90 7.11
CA VAL A 72 -4.68 2.33 6.72
C VAL A 72 -4.10 3.35 7.68
N GLY A 73 -2.77 3.35 7.81
CA GLY A 73 -1.99 4.32 8.55
C GLY A 73 -1.26 5.29 7.64
N PHE A 74 -1.41 6.60 7.90
CA PHE A 74 -0.64 7.65 7.23
C PHE A 74 0.20 8.44 8.23
N VAL A 75 1.40 8.84 7.84
CA VAL A 75 2.21 9.77 8.62
C VAL A 75 1.73 11.20 8.36
N ALA A 76 1.45 11.97 9.40
CA ALA A 76 1.16 13.39 9.27
C ALA A 76 2.41 14.14 8.81
N ARG A 77 2.25 15.10 7.88
CA ARG A 77 3.38 15.91 7.37
C ARG A 77 4.07 16.72 8.46
N SER A 78 3.33 17.12 9.48
CA SER A 78 3.85 17.93 10.58
C SER A 78 3.05 17.72 11.86
N ALA A 79 3.61 18.18 12.99
CA ALA A 79 2.89 18.25 14.26
C ALA A 79 1.61 19.10 14.17
N ILE A 80 1.60 20.12 13.30
CA ILE A 80 0.44 20.98 13.06
C ILE A 80 -0.65 20.17 12.33
N ASP A 81 -0.29 19.39 11.31
CA ASP A 81 -1.24 18.54 10.59
C ASP A 81 -1.78 17.41 11.48
N PHE A 82 -0.95 16.85 12.36
CA PHE A 82 -1.41 15.92 13.38
C PHE A 82 -2.42 16.58 14.32
N GLN A 83 -2.17 17.81 14.78
CA GLN A 83 -3.14 18.53 15.62
C GLN A 83 -4.45 18.82 14.88
N LYS A 84 -4.41 19.11 13.58
CA LYS A 84 -5.63 19.22 12.76
C LYS A 84 -6.39 17.90 12.72
N ALA A 85 -5.70 16.77 12.57
CA ALA A 85 -6.30 15.43 12.60
C ALA A 85 -6.96 15.13 13.96
N CYS A 86 -6.32 15.49 15.07
CA CYS A 86 -6.90 15.39 16.41
C CYS A 86 -8.18 16.22 16.59
N ASN A 87 -8.30 17.33 15.87
CA ASN A 87 -9.48 18.20 15.93
C ASN A 87 -10.57 17.78 14.92
N PHE A 88 -10.36 16.72 14.14
CA PHE A 88 -11.35 16.24 13.18
C PHE A 88 -12.56 15.65 13.92
N PRO A 89 -13.81 15.90 13.48
CA PRO A 89 -14.99 15.35 14.13
C PRO A 89 -14.95 13.82 14.22
N GLY A 90 -15.11 13.26 15.43
CA GLY A 90 -15.06 11.82 15.67
C GLY A 90 -13.66 11.23 15.80
N ALA A 91 -12.61 12.05 15.74
CA ALA A 91 -11.24 11.62 15.95
C ALA A 91 -11.02 11.05 17.37
N GLN A 92 -10.29 9.94 17.46
CA GLN A 92 -9.99 9.27 18.73
C GLN A 92 -8.48 9.11 18.89
N LEU A 93 -7.91 9.73 19.93
CA LEU A 93 -6.52 9.50 20.30
C LEU A 93 -6.34 8.07 20.81
N VAL A 94 -5.26 7.43 20.38
CA VAL A 94 -4.94 6.05 20.75
C VAL A 94 -3.52 5.98 21.27
N ASP A 95 -3.34 5.23 22.36
CA ASP A 95 -2.01 4.91 22.88
C ASP A 95 -1.35 3.87 21.95
N VAL A 96 -0.16 4.22 21.47
CA VAL A 96 0.66 3.40 20.58
C VAL A 96 2.05 3.15 21.17
N SER A 97 2.22 3.36 22.47
CA SER A 97 3.48 3.12 23.17
C SER A 97 3.97 1.67 23.05
N HIS A 98 3.06 0.71 22.84
CA HIS A 98 3.38 -0.69 22.58
C HIS A 98 3.76 -0.99 21.13
N ARG A 99 3.47 -0.08 20.18
CA ARG A 99 3.78 -0.28 18.76
C ARG A 99 5.24 0.12 18.47
N PRO A 100 5.93 -0.58 17.55
CA PRO A 100 7.30 -0.22 17.17
C PRO A 100 7.42 1.24 16.69
N GLY A 101 8.45 1.92 17.17
CA GLY A 101 8.69 3.35 16.91
C GLY A 101 7.81 4.31 17.73
N GLY A 102 6.80 3.82 18.45
CA GLY A 102 5.94 4.62 19.32
C GLY A 102 5.29 5.81 18.60
N GLY A 103 5.40 7.00 19.20
CA GLY A 103 4.84 8.24 18.66
C GLY A 103 3.42 8.53 19.18
N LYS A 104 2.66 9.30 18.40
CA LYS A 104 1.26 9.64 18.66
C LYS A 104 0.39 9.19 17.50
N MET A 105 -0.82 8.75 17.79
CA MET A 105 -1.78 8.32 16.78
C MET A 105 -3.18 8.86 17.08
N VAL A 106 -3.90 9.20 16.02
CA VAL A 106 -5.33 9.48 16.07
C VAL A 106 -6.05 8.65 15.01
N CYS A 107 -7.16 8.02 15.39
CA CYS A 107 -8.04 7.27 14.49
C CYS A 107 -9.19 8.16 14.03
N ILE A 108 -9.49 8.15 12.74
CA ILE A 108 -10.66 8.79 12.13
C ILE A 108 -11.40 7.72 11.32
N THR A 109 -12.71 7.61 11.47
CA THR A 109 -13.52 6.70 10.64
C THR A 109 -13.93 7.42 9.35
N ASP A 110 -13.62 6.82 8.21
CA ASP A 110 -14.02 7.33 6.90
C ASP A 110 -15.54 7.11 6.65
N PRO A 111 -16.11 7.74 5.62
CA PRO A 111 -17.53 7.56 5.29
C PRO A 111 -17.94 6.13 4.92
N ASN A 112 -16.99 5.24 4.60
CA ASN A 112 -17.24 3.83 4.28
C ASN A 112 -17.07 2.90 5.49
N GLY A 113 -16.71 3.43 6.66
CA GLY A 113 -16.52 2.68 7.90
C GLY A 113 -15.09 2.12 8.11
N TYR A 114 -14.13 2.48 7.26
CA TYR A 114 -12.71 2.14 7.45
C TYR A 114 -12.03 3.13 8.39
N VAL A 115 -11.03 2.66 9.11
CA VAL A 115 -10.22 3.49 10.01
C VAL A 115 -9.03 4.06 9.26
N VAL A 116 -8.91 5.38 9.28
CA VAL A 116 -7.71 6.11 8.88
C VAL A 116 -6.95 6.45 10.16
N GLU A 117 -5.82 5.79 10.37
CA GLU A 117 -4.90 6.09 11.46
C GLU A 117 -3.92 7.17 10.98
N ILE A 118 -3.83 8.30 11.69
CA ILE A 118 -2.85 9.37 11.40
C ILE A 118 -1.80 9.34 12.50
N VAL A 119 -0.53 9.11 12.15
CA VAL A 119 0.59 9.01 13.09
C VAL A 119 1.54 10.19 13.01
N HIS A 120 2.17 10.56 14.13
CA HIS A 120 3.22 11.58 14.16
C HIS A 120 4.25 11.31 15.26
N GLY A 121 5.53 11.57 14.96
CA GLY A 121 6.63 11.38 15.89
C GLY A 121 6.97 9.91 16.16
N GLN A 122 6.57 9.00 15.25
CA GLN A 122 7.02 7.63 15.24
C GLN A 122 8.50 7.59 14.83
N GLU A 123 9.33 6.88 15.59
CA GLU A 123 10.75 6.72 15.29
C GLU A 123 10.94 5.83 14.05
N GLU A 124 11.58 6.38 13.03
CA GLU A 124 11.90 5.67 11.79
C GLU A 124 13.10 4.75 11.97
N ARG A 125 13.11 3.66 11.21
CA ARG A 125 14.24 2.74 11.15
C ARG A 125 15.36 3.33 10.30
N PHE A 126 16.59 3.00 10.67
CA PHE A 126 17.74 3.23 9.81
C PHE A 126 17.61 2.37 8.54
N VAL A 127 17.61 3.04 7.39
CA VAL A 127 17.71 2.41 6.07
C VAL A 127 19.15 2.61 5.58
N PRO A 128 19.89 1.54 5.24
CA PRO A 128 21.20 1.67 4.62
C PRO A 128 21.13 2.53 3.35
N GLN A 129 22.07 3.46 3.17
CA GLN A 129 22.12 4.32 1.97
C GLN A 129 22.46 3.56 0.68
N GLU A 130 22.96 2.33 0.80
CA GLU A 130 23.30 1.45 -0.32
C GLU A 130 22.47 0.17 -0.21
N GLY A 131 21.85 -0.24 -1.32
CA GLY A 131 21.04 -1.47 -1.38
C GLY A 131 21.87 -2.73 -1.10
N ILE A 132 21.19 -3.80 -0.70
CA ILE A 132 21.80 -5.11 -0.43
C ILE A 132 22.29 -5.80 -1.73
N SER A 133 21.91 -5.26 -2.91
CA SER A 133 22.43 -5.70 -4.20
C SER A 133 23.83 -5.14 -4.45
N VAL A 134 24.85 -5.94 -4.10
CA VAL A 134 26.25 -5.70 -4.45
C VAL A 134 26.45 -6.00 -5.94
N VAL A 135 26.06 -5.07 -6.81
CA VAL A 135 26.78 -4.84 -8.05
C VAL A 135 27.57 -3.56 -7.86
N ALA A 136 28.76 -3.71 -7.31
CA ALA A 136 29.74 -2.65 -7.22
C ALA A 136 30.02 -2.08 -8.61
N GLY A 137 29.83 -0.77 -8.78
CA GLY A 137 30.41 0.00 -9.88
C GLY A 137 29.46 0.32 -11.04
N GLY A 138 28.66 1.36 -10.85
CA GLY A 138 27.97 2.06 -11.93
C GLY A 138 26.52 1.65 -12.08
N ARG A 139 25.62 2.57 -11.72
CA ARG A 139 24.22 2.49 -12.14
C ARG A 139 24.20 2.32 -13.67
N PRO A 140 23.48 1.33 -14.23
CA PRO A 140 23.13 1.38 -15.64
C PRO A 140 22.44 2.73 -15.92
N GLN A 141 22.65 3.31 -17.09
CA GLN A 141 21.80 4.42 -17.51
C GLN A 141 20.36 3.89 -17.60
N VAL A 142 19.53 4.30 -16.64
CA VAL A 142 18.09 4.11 -16.68
C VAL A 142 17.53 4.83 -17.91
N ASN A 143 16.72 4.13 -18.70
CA ASN A 143 15.95 4.73 -19.77
C ASN A 143 14.91 5.69 -19.15
N GLY A 144 15.28 6.96 -19.03
CA GLY A 144 14.35 8.02 -18.65
C GLY A 144 13.30 8.21 -19.75
N ALA A 145 12.11 7.67 -19.55
CA ALA A 145 10.97 7.95 -20.41
C ALA A 145 10.34 9.30 -20.00
N VAL A 146 11.05 10.39 -20.28
CA VAL A 146 10.52 11.74 -20.06
C VAL A 146 9.43 11.97 -21.13
N GLN A 147 8.19 11.69 -20.75
CA GLN A 147 6.94 11.60 -21.54
C GLN A 147 6.54 10.20 -22.03
N LYS A 148 5.80 9.47 -21.19
CA LYS A 148 4.93 8.36 -21.61
C LYS A 148 3.50 8.87 -21.79
N THR A 149 3.16 9.49 -22.93
CA THR A 149 1.76 9.82 -23.22
C THR A 149 0.98 8.55 -23.56
N ARG A 150 0.16 8.07 -22.62
CA ARG A 150 -0.73 6.91 -22.83
C ARG A 150 -2.18 7.39 -22.79
N LYS A 151 -2.94 7.10 -23.85
CA LYS A 151 -4.34 7.51 -23.98
C LYS A 151 -5.22 6.52 -23.21
N GLY A 152 -5.69 6.92 -22.03
CA GLY A 152 -6.90 6.33 -21.43
C GLY A 152 -8.13 7.02 -22.02
N ASP A 153 -9.22 6.29 -22.24
CA ASP A 153 -10.51 6.88 -22.58
C ASP A 153 -11.17 7.41 -21.29
N PRO A 154 -11.38 8.73 -21.14
CA PRO A 154 -11.99 9.31 -19.95
C PRO A 154 -13.53 9.16 -19.92
N SER A 155 -14.15 8.54 -20.93
CA SER A 155 -15.61 8.53 -21.09
C SER A 155 -16.38 7.67 -20.08
N THR A 156 -15.69 6.97 -19.18
CA THR A 156 -16.27 6.32 -18.00
C THR A 156 -15.29 6.40 -16.82
N GLU A 157 -15.50 7.34 -15.89
CA GLU A 157 -14.71 7.44 -14.67
C GLU A 157 -15.02 6.25 -13.74
N PHE A 158 -14.19 5.21 -13.79
CA PHE A 158 -14.36 4.02 -12.95
C PHE A 158 -13.35 3.99 -11.79
N MET A 159 -12.15 4.52 -11.99
CA MET A 159 -11.06 4.51 -10.99
C MET A 159 -10.45 5.89 -10.83
N SER A 160 -10.09 6.25 -9.59
CA SER A 160 -9.33 7.46 -9.23
C SER A 160 -8.06 7.07 -8.47
N PHE A 161 -6.92 7.52 -8.97
CA PHE A 161 -5.58 7.25 -8.45
C PHE A 161 -5.11 8.45 -7.64
N PHE A 162 -5.19 8.36 -6.30
CA PHE A 162 -4.80 9.44 -5.39
C PHE A 162 -3.37 9.27 -4.90
N HIS A 163 -2.57 10.33 -5.01
CA HIS A 163 -1.22 10.42 -4.44
C HIS A 163 -1.17 11.44 -3.30
N VAL A 164 -0.12 11.37 -2.48
CA VAL A 164 0.13 12.38 -1.45
C VAL A 164 0.66 13.66 -2.10
N ASP A 165 0.13 14.79 -1.66
CA ASP A 165 0.52 16.11 -2.13
C ASP A 165 1.67 16.67 -1.28
N LEU A 166 2.89 16.51 -1.78
CA LEU A 166 4.12 17.05 -1.18
C LEU A 166 4.60 18.36 -1.83
N GLY A 167 3.83 18.93 -2.76
CA GLY A 167 4.26 20.06 -3.59
C GLY A 167 5.10 19.58 -4.77
N ALA A 168 6.28 20.18 -4.97
CA ALA A 168 7.18 19.84 -6.08
C ALA A 168 7.91 18.50 -5.92
N GLU A 169 7.93 17.92 -4.71
CA GLU A 169 8.55 16.62 -4.44
C GLU A 169 7.78 15.49 -5.13
N TYR A 170 8.52 14.56 -5.73
CA TYR A 170 7.95 13.39 -6.39
C TYR A 170 7.52 12.33 -5.37
N THR A 171 6.37 11.72 -5.62
CA THR A 171 5.74 10.64 -4.85
C THR A 171 5.28 9.54 -5.81
N ASP A 172 4.96 8.36 -5.30
CA ASP A 172 4.35 7.30 -6.11
C ASP A 172 3.08 7.79 -6.81
N HIS A 173 2.82 7.32 -8.03
CA HIS A 173 1.64 7.74 -8.82
C HIS A 173 0.32 7.62 -8.08
N HIS A 174 0.21 6.67 -7.14
CA HIS A 174 -0.85 6.64 -6.15
C HIS A 174 -0.40 5.92 -4.88
N CYS A 175 -1.03 6.30 -3.77
CA CYS A 175 -1.01 5.55 -2.51
C CYS A 175 -2.42 5.10 -2.10
N LEU A 176 -3.46 5.54 -2.82
CA LEU A 176 -4.84 5.11 -2.63
C LEU A 176 -5.56 5.07 -3.98
N LEU A 177 -6.13 3.92 -4.30
CA LEU A 177 -6.98 3.73 -5.46
C LEU A 177 -8.43 3.56 -5.01
N VAL A 178 -9.32 4.39 -5.52
CA VAL A 178 -10.77 4.20 -5.36
C VAL A 178 -11.36 3.84 -6.69
N ALA A 179 -11.99 2.67 -6.76
CA ALA A 179 -12.69 2.18 -7.93
C ALA A 179 -14.17 1.99 -7.61
N ALA A 180 -15.03 2.23 -8.59
CA ALA A 180 -16.41 1.78 -8.52
C ALA A 180 -16.45 0.24 -8.46
N HIS A 181 -17.56 -0.32 -7.99
CA HIS A 181 -17.69 -1.77 -7.91
C HIS A 181 -17.83 -2.39 -9.31
N HIS A 182 -17.02 -3.40 -9.63
CA HIS A 182 -17.20 -4.19 -10.84
C HIS A 182 -18.30 -5.24 -10.60
N GLY A 183 -19.50 -5.04 -11.16
CA GLY A 183 -20.58 -6.04 -11.14
C GLY A 183 -21.76 -5.70 -10.23
N SER A 184 -22.65 -6.67 -10.02
CA SER A 184 -23.89 -6.50 -9.24
C SER A 184 -23.63 -6.69 -7.74
N GLY A 185 -23.40 -5.60 -7.02
CA GLY A 185 -23.19 -5.58 -5.58
C GLY A 185 -23.41 -4.19 -5.00
N SER A 186 -23.61 -4.13 -3.68
CA SER A 186 -23.68 -2.87 -2.93
C SER A 186 -22.71 -2.93 -1.76
N GLY A 187 -21.98 -1.84 -1.52
CA GLY A 187 -21.04 -1.73 -0.41
C GLY A 187 -19.64 -1.37 -0.88
N THR A 188 -18.71 -1.28 0.09
CA THR A 188 -17.31 -0.92 -0.13
C THR A 188 -16.44 -2.02 0.44
N SER A 189 -15.50 -2.55 -0.33
CA SER A 189 -14.51 -3.54 0.10
C SER A 189 -13.10 -3.08 -0.25
N ILE A 190 -12.10 -3.55 0.50
CA ILE A 190 -10.71 -3.44 0.05
C ILE A 190 -10.51 -4.33 -1.17
N HIS A 191 -9.79 -3.82 -2.17
CA HIS A 191 -9.39 -4.65 -3.30
C HIS A 191 -8.08 -5.36 -3.01
N HIS A 192 -7.01 -4.62 -2.71
CA HIS A 192 -5.69 -5.17 -2.41
C HIS A 192 -4.83 -4.17 -1.63
N SER A 193 -3.67 -4.62 -1.16
CA SER A 193 -2.58 -3.77 -0.68
C SER A 193 -1.28 -4.17 -1.38
N SER A 194 -0.49 -3.18 -1.78
CA SER A 194 0.69 -3.36 -2.60
C SER A 194 1.96 -3.02 -1.83
N PHE A 195 3.02 -3.80 -2.05
CA PHE A 195 4.29 -3.69 -1.35
C PHE A 195 5.43 -3.67 -2.37
N GLU A 196 6.25 -2.62 -2.32
CA GLU A 196 7.31 -2.41 -3.29
C GLU A 196 8.44 -3.42 -3.11
N VAL A 197 8.94 -3.96 -4.23
CA VAL A 197 10.18 -4.72 -4.32
C VAL A 197 11.18 -3.96 -5.21
N GLU A 198 12.46 -4.29 -5.08
CA GLU A 198 13.55 -3.54 -5.71
C GLU A 198 13.40 -3.41 -7.24
N ASP A 199 13.11 -4.53 -7.92
CA ASP A 199 13.11 -4.61 -9.37
C ASP A 199 12.32 -5.82 -9.89
N LEU A 200 12.24 -5.90 -11.23
CA LEU A 200 11.59 -7.00 -11.95
C LEU A 200 12.22 -8.37 -11.63
N ASP A 201 13.53 -8.44 -11.44
CA ASP A 201 14.22 -9.71 -11.16
C ASP A 201 13.80 -10.23 -9.77
N THR A 202 13.69 -9.33 -8.79
CA THR A 202 13.18 -9.61 -7.45
C THR A 202 11.72 -10.06 -7.50
N GLU A 203 10.89 -9.39 -8.29
CA GLU A 203 9.49 -9.78 -8.50
C GLU A 203 9.37 -11.19 -9.12
N MET A 204 10.18 -11.49 -10.15
CA MET A 204 10.23 -12.82 -10.79
C MET A 204 10.71 -13.93 -9.84
N MET A 205 11.71 -13.63 -9.01
CA MET A 205 12.20 -14.55 -7.98
C MET A 205 11.13 -14.81 -6.91
N GLY A 206 10.50 -13.73 -6.41
CA GLY A 206 9.39 -13.80 -5.45
C GLY A 206 8.23 -14.63 -5.98
N HIS A 207 7.84 -14.40 -7.24
CA HIS A 207 6.79 -15.17 -7.91
C HIS A 207 7.10 -16.66 -7.95
N SER A 208 8.31 -17.01 -8.41
CA SER A 208 8.76 -18.41 -8.52
C SER A 208 8.81 -19.08 -7.16
N TRP A 209 9.25 -18.35 -6.12
CA TRP A 209 9.29 -18.82 -4.75
C TRP A 209 7.88 -19.09 -4.21
N LEU A 210 6.96 -18.13 -4.31
CA LEU A 210 5.59 -18.29 -3.83
C LEU A 210 4.84 -19.41 -4.56
N ALA A 211 5.02 -19.52 -5.87
CA ALA A 211 4.50 -20.64 -6.65
C ALA A 211 5.04 -21.99 -6.17
N SER A 212 6.35 -22.08 -5.88
CA SER A 212 6.97 -23.32 -5.38
C SER A 212 6.46 -23.74 -4.00
N LYS A 213 5.99 -22.78 -3.19
CA LYS A 213 5.32 -23.03 -1.90
C LYS A 213 3.84 -23.40 -2.05
N GLY A 214 3.31 -23.36 -3.26
CA GLY A 214 1.92 -23.72 -3.55
C GLY A 214 0.91 -22.62 -3.22
N TYR A 215 1.35 -21.36 -3.08
CA TYR A 215 0.43 -20.23 -2.98
C TYR A 215 -0.31 -20.02 -4.31
N LYS A 216 -1.47 -19.38 -4.24
CA LYS A 216 -2.35 -19.20 -5.41
C LYS A 216 -2.09 -17.80 -6.01
N PRO A 217 -1.59 -17.70 -7.25
CA PRO A 217 -1.55 -16.42 -7.94
C PRO A 217 -2.98 -15.95 -8.22
N MET A 218 -3.23 -14.65 -8.09
CA MET A 218 -4.50 -14.04 -8.45
C MET A 218 -4.49 -13.62 -9.92
N TRP A 219 -3.41 -12.99 -10.38
CA TRP A 219 -3.24 -12.59 -11.78
C TRP A 219 -1.89 -13.04 -12.35
N GLY A 220 -0.80 -12.86 -11.61
CA GLY A 220 0.57 -13.12 -12.07
C GLY A 220 1.27 -11.85 -12.56
N ILE A 221 2.48 -12.01 -13.10
CA ILE A 221 3.37 -10.87 -13.40
C ILE A 221 2.95 -10.10 -14.64
N GLY A 222 2.88 -8.78 -14.55
CA GLY A 222 2.60 -7.91 -15.68
C GLY A 222 3.08 -6.48 -15.51
N ARG A 223 2.65 -5.61 -16.43
CA ARG A 223 2.87 -4.16 -16.31
C ARG A 223 1.59 -3.39 -16.53
N HIS A 224 1.22 -2.52 -15.59
CA HIS A 224 0.05 -1.67 -15.70
C HIS A 224 0.19 -0.58 -16.76
N VAL A 225 -0.95 -0.20 -17.34
CA VAL A 225 -1.02 1.00 -18.20
C VAL A 225 -0.92 2.27 -17.36
N MET A 226 -1.72 2.34 -16.28
CA MET A 226 -1.74 3.44 -15.31
C MET A 226 -0.54 3.34 -14.37
N GLY A 227 0.21 4.44 -14.22
CA GLY A 227 1.44 4.49 -13.43
C GLY A 227 2.59 3.64 -13.93
N SER A 228 2.39 2.85 -14.99
CA SER A 228 3.44 1.99 -15.57
C SER A 228 4.10 0.99 -14.62
N GLN A 229 3.54 0.75 -13.42
CA GLN A 229 4.10 -0.15 -12.41
C GLN A 229 4.08 -1.60 -12.90
N LEU A 230 5.14 -2.34 -12.57
CA LEU A 230 5.14 -3.79 -12.57
C LEU A 230 4.26 -4.30 -11.44
N PHE A 231 3.67 -5.47 -11.62
CA PHE A 231 2.76 -6.06 -10.64
C PHE A 231 2.92 -7.58 -10.61
N ASP A 232 2.76 -8.17 -9.43
CA ASP A 232 2.50 -9.59 -9.22
C ASP A 232 1.48 -9.79 -8.09
N TYR A 233 0.29 -10.26 -8.46
CA TYR A 233 -0.83 -10.38 -7.53
C TYR A 233 -1.02 -11.80 -6.99
N TRP A 234 -1.17 -11.90 -5.67
CA TRP A 234 -1.37 -13.14 -4.92
C TRP A 234 -2.61 -13.09 -4.03
N TYR A 235 -3.17 -14.26 -3.75
CA TYR A 235 -4.09 -14.43 -2.63
C TYR A 235 -3.30 -14.77 -1.36
N ASP A 236 -3.57 -14.04 -0.28
CA ASP A 236 -3.11 -14.43 1.05
C ASP A 236 -3.89 -15.65 1.58
N THR A 237 -3.52 -16.12 2.77
CA THR A 237 -4.11 -17.33 3.37
C THR A 237 -5.57 -17.18 3.79
N THR A 238 -6.10 -15.95 3.77
CA THR A 238 -7.47 -15.58 4.10
C THR A 238 -8.28 -15.11 2.89
N GLY A 239 -7.69 -15.06 1.70
CA GLY A 239 -8.31 -14.65 0.46
C GLY A 239 -8.21 -13.16 0.14
N PHE A 240 -7.50 -12.37 0.95
CA PHE A 240 -7.17 -10.99 0.55
C PHE A 240 -6.17 -11.01 -0.59
N ILE A 241 -6.26 -10.00 -1.46
CA ILE A 241 -5.31 -9.82 -2.55
C ILE A 241 -4.15 -8.96 -2.04
N ILE A 242 -2.94 -9.40 -2.33
CA ILE A 242 -1.70 -8.70 -2.02
C ILE A 242 -0.82 -8.64 -3.27
N GLU A 243 -0.10 -7.55 -3.44
CA GLU A 243 0.68 -7.26 -4.65
C GLU A 243 2.14 -6.99 -4.28
N HIS A 244 3.07 -7.65 -4.99
CA HIS A 244 4.42 -7.10 -5.18
C HIS A 244 4.37 -6.15 -6.37
N TYR A 245 5.00 -4.98 -6.25
CA TYR A 245 5.13 -4.03 -7.36
C TYR A 245 6.54 -3.43 -7.43
N SER A 246 6.90 -2.90 -8.60
CA SER A 246 8.12 -2.12 -8.80
C SER A 246 8.01 -1.20 -10.03
N ASP A 247 8.98 -0.30 -10.25
CA ASP A 247 9.10 0.53 -11.46
C ASP A 247 7.83 1.34 -11.82
N GLY A 248 7.24 1.98 -10.81
CA GLY A 248 6.12 2.91 -10.96
C GLY A 248 6.58 4.31 -11.41
N ASP A 249 5.71 5.00 -12.14
CA ASP A 249 5.86 6.42 -12.44
C ASP A 249 5.72 7.21 -11.12
N VAL A 250 6.47 8.31 -11.00
CA VAL A 250 6.36 9.26 -9.88
C VAL A 250 5.71 10.56 -10.32
N VAL A 251 4.94 11.17 -9.43
CA VAL A 251 4.08 12.34 -9.66
C VAL A 251 4.26 13.40 -8.57
N ASN A 252 3.90 14.63 -8.87
CA ASN A 252 3.96 15.77 -7.94
C ASN A 252 2.77 16.72 -8.19
N GLU A 253 2.78 17.94 -7.62
CA GLU A 253 1.68 18.91 -7.77
C GLU A 253 1.34 19.32 -9.22
N GLU A 254 2.25 19.12 -10.17
CA GLU A 254 2.00 19.40 -11.59
C GLU A 254 1.23 18.28 -12.29
N CYS A 255 1.08 17.14 -11.61
CA CYS A 255 0.39 15.95 -12.12
C CYS A 255 -1.01 15.87 -11.49
N PRO A 256 -2.10 16.15 -12.24
CA PRO A 256 -3.44 16.00 -11.70
C PRO A 256 -3.76 14.53 -11.39
N THR A 257 -4.65 14.31 -10.41
CA THR A 257 -5.19 12.98 -10.09
C THR A 257 -5.70 12.28 -11.35
N ILE A 258 -5.18 11.09 -11.62
CA ILE A 258 -5.57 10.31 -12.79
C ILE A 258 -6.95 9.68 -12.55
N ARG A 259 -7.85 9.86 -13.51
CA ARG A 259 -9.12 9.13 -13.60
C ARG A 259 -9.15 8.29 -14.86
N SER A 260 -9.57 7.04 -14.73
CA SER A 260 -9.50 6.06 -15.81
C SER A 260 -10.70 5.13 -15.82
N ALA A 261 -11.06 4.65 -17.02
CA ALA A 261 -11.98 3.53 -17.21
C ALA A 261 -11.37 2.18 -16.79
N GLY A 262 -10.07 2.13 -16.46
CA GLY A 262 -9.38 0.92 -16.03
C GLY A 262 -9.06 -0.07 -17.15
N THR A 263 -9.31 0.29 -18.41
CA THR A 263 -9.07 -0.58 -19.56
C THR A 263 -8.29 0.11 -20.68
N PRO A 264 -7.32 -0.58 -21.33
CA PRO A 264 -6.74 -1.85 -20.89
C PRO A 264 -5.98 -1.70 -19.57
N ALA A 265 -6.07 -2.70 -18.69
CA ALA A 265 -5.46 -2.63 -17.36
C ALA A 265 -3.94 -2.86 -17.38
N ALA A 266 -3.46 -3.66 -18.33
CA ALA A 266 -2.06 -4.03 -18.47
C ALA A 266 -1.56 -3.83 -19.92
N ILE A 267 -0.28 -3.49 -20.05
CA ILE A 267 0.46 -3.41 -21.32
C ILE A 267 0.81 -4.82 -21.79
N TRP A 268 1.31 -5.63 -20.86
CA TRP A 268 1.63 -7.04 -21.03
C TRP A 268 1.44 -7.76 -19.69
N GLY A 269 1.25 -9.07 -19.75
CA GLY A 269 0.97 -9.93 -18.61
C GLY A 269 -0.06 -11.00 -19.00
N PRO A 270 -0.43 -11.89 -18.07
CA PRO A 270 -1.53 -12.82 -18.26
C PRO A 270 -2.84 -12.09 -18.59
N PRO A 271 -3.80 -12.75 -19.25
CA PRO A 271 -5.15 -12.20 -19.43
C PRO A 271 -5.76 -11.78 -18.09
N LEU A 272 -6.53 -10.69 -18.10
CA LEU A 272 -7.28 -10.24 -16.93
C LEU A 272 -8.10 -11.41 -16.33
N PRO A 273 -8.06 -11.62 -15.01
CA PRO A 273 -8.88 -12.63 -14.37
C PRO A 273 -10.37 -12.37 -14.66
N THR A 274 -11.10 -13.43 -15.01
CA THR A 274 -12.54 -13.33 -15.30
C THR A 274 -13.39 -13.11 -14.05
N LYS A 275 -12.79 -13.27 -12.87
CA LYS A 275 -13.39 -12.98 -11.58
C LYS A 275 -12.34 -12.41 -10.63
N TRP A 276 -12.75 -11.38 -9.90
CA TRP A 276 -12.06 -10.86 -8.73
C TRP A 276 -12.79 -11.45 -7.53
N ASP A 277 -12.58 -12.76 -7.30
CA ASP A 277 -13.19 -13.50 -6.18
C ASP A 277 -12.69 -12.95 -4.84
#